data_AF-A0A1G6R892-F1
#
_entry.id   AF-A0A1G6R892-F1
#
_cell.length_a   1.000
_cell.length_b   1.000
_cell.length_c   1.000
_cell.angle_alpha   90.00
_cell.angle_beta   90.00
_cell.angle_gamma   90.00
#
_symmetry.space_group_name_H-M   'P 1'
#
loop_
_entity.id
_entity.type
_entity.pdbx_description
1 polymer ?
#
loop_
_entity_poly.entity_id
_entity_poly.type
_entity_poly.pdbx_seq_one_letter_code
_entity_poly.pdbx_strand_id
1 'polypeptide(L)'
;MMNETFAPTTRASVSNSDVREFVAWMSQHLDTAMFRHAYPHRQSGQQWRCDSLYDAFARYEWNHPAIARLGVVAGRTFQSNFAAREALRQDLLRSLGEPADDAGVCLAAVDVMKWGGVTGGNVRWLHSNQAGLAQRIVDVRNVLNEGDMYHPLLASRGLRFNAGMTKVYALVCDDLVIYDSRVAAALGWAVSKFCQATGKAAVPDGLGFPWAPAKEGIGEKNPKRRNPSEGSLTFRRLRSGPLHAEWNLRASWLLAAVLDHSGAQDSQFTKIGARRERLRALEAALFMIGYTLPSASEAAATAVQGESALV
;
A
#
# COMPACT_ATOMS: atom_id res chain seq x y z
N MET A 1 -30.84 -12.57 -0.84
CA MET A 1 -29.80 -13.01 0.11
C MET A 1 -29.06 -14.17 -0.51
N MET A 2 -28.04 -13.89 -1.31
CA MET A 2 -27.11 -14.91 -1.81
C MET A 2 -25.83 -14.75 -1.02
N ASN A 3 -25.50 -15.76 -0.22
CA ASN A 3 -24.19 -15.93 0.37
C ASN A 3 -23.21 -16.22 -0.77
N GLU A 4 -22.45 -15.22 -1.20
CA GLU A 4 -21.26 -15.46 -2.02
C GLU A 4 -20.13 -15.95 -1.09
N THR A 5 -20.11 -17.26 -0.88
CA THR A 5 -18.95 -17.96 -0.36
C THR A 5 -17.93 -18.03 -1.50
N PHE A 6 -17.05 -17.04 -1.60
CA PHE A 6 -15.90 -17.10 -2.50
C PHE A 6 -15.00 -18.27 -2.08
N ALA A 7 -14.73 -19.17 -3.02
CA ALA A 7 -13.85 -20.32 -2.84
C ALA A 7 -12.45 -19.87 -2.38
N PRO A 8 -11.79 -20.63 -1.48
CA PRO A 8 -10.43 -20.31 -1.04
C PRO A 8 -9.46 -20.67 -2.17
N THR A 9 -9.30 -19.79 -3.15
CA THR A 9 -8.25 -19.93 -4.16
C THR A 9 -6.92 -19.96 -3.42
N THR A 10 -6.15 -21.01 -3.67
CA THR A 10 -4.87 -21.38 -3.06
C THR A 10 -3.90 -20.18 -3.01
N ARG A 11 -3.95 -19.36 -1.96
CA ARG A 11 -3.05 -18.22 -1.75
C ARG A 11 -1.67 -18.76 -1.33
N ALA A 12 -0.87 -19.22 -2.29
CA ALA A 12 0.42 -19.88 -2.09
C ALA A 12 1.44 -19.10 -1.22
N SER A 13 1.21 -17.80 -0.97
CA SER A 13 2.04 -16.99 -0.06
C SER A 13 1.70 -17.16 1.43
N VAL A 14 0.46 -17.52 1.78
CA VAL A 14 -0.01 -17.66 3.17
C VAL A 14 0.17 -19.11 3.68
N SER A 15 0.62 -20.04 2.83
CA SER A 15 1.00 -21.40 3.24
C SER A 15 2.38 -21.48 3.90
N ASN A 16 3.18 -20.42 3.84
CA ASN A 16 4.46 -20.31 4.54
C ASN A 16 4.23 -20.06 6.04
N SER A 17 4.91 -20.83 6.92
CA SER A 17 4.75 -20.73 8.37
C SER A 17 5.11 -19.36 8.92
N ASP A 18 6.19 -18.73 8.44
CA ASP A 18 6.61 -17.39 8.88
C ASP A 18 5.59 -16.33 8.45
N VAL A 19 4.97 -16.48 7.28
CA VAL A 19 3.92 -15.57 6.83
C VAL A 19 2.67 -15.70 7.70
N ARG A 20 2.27 -16.92 8.07
CA ARG A 20 1.14 -17.12 9.01
C ARG A 20 1.44 -16.55 10.40
N GLU A 21 2.64 -16.78 10.90
CA GLU A 21 3.11 -16.25 12.18
C GLU A 21 3.08 -14.71 12.17
N PHE A 22 3.55 -14.09 11.08
CA PHE A 22 3.46 -12.66 10.88
C PHE A 22 2.02 -12.15 10.79
N VAL A 23 1.13 -12.83 10.07
CA VAL A 23 -0.29 -12.46 9.99
C VAL A 23 -0.94 -12.47 11.38
N ALA A 24 -0.71 -13.54 12.15
CA ALA A 24 -1.22 -13.66 13.50
C ALA A 24 -0.66 -12.54 14.40
N TRP A 25 0.66 -12.33 14.37
CA TRP A 25 1.33 -11.27 15.11
C TRP A 25 0.78 -9.89 14.73
N MET A 26 0.77 -9.52 13.44
CA MET A 26 0.34 -8.18 13.02
C MET A 26 -1.14 -7.93 13.34
N SER A 27 -2.00 -8.96 13.26
CA SER A 27 -3.43 -8.85 13.61
C SER A 27 -3.66 -8.44 15.07
N GLN A 28 -2.81 -8.92 15.98
CA GLN A 28 -2.87 -8.59 17.42
C GLN A 28 -2.29 -7.19 17.74
N HIS A 29 -1.58 -6.58 16.80
CA HIS A 29 -0.86 -5.31 17.02
C HIS A 29 -1.45 -4.14 16.21
N LEU A 30 -2.65 -4.28 15.63
CA LEU A 30 -3.31 -3.21 14.86
C LEU A 30 -3.60 -1.95 15.71
N ASP A 31 -3.93 -2.15 16.99
CA ASP A 31 -4.34 -1.06 17.89
C ASP A 31 -3.33 -0.80 19.02
N THR A 32 -2.19 -1.49 19.02
CA THR A 32 -1.21 -1.42 20.11
C THR A 32 -0.08 -0.44 19.82
N ALA A 33 0.67 -0.09 20.87
CA ALA A 33 1.84 0.77 20.81
C ALA A 33 3.01 0.21 19.98
N MET A 34 2.92 -1.03 19.47
CA MET A 34 3.94 -1.62 18.60
C MET A 34 4.25 -0.75 17.38
N PHE A 35 3.24 -0.04 16.87
CA PHE A 35 3.37 0.88 15.74
C PHE A 35 3.29 2.36 16.14
N ARG A 36 3.52 2.69 17.42
CA ARG A 36 3.70 4.07 17.83
C ARG A 36 4.83 4.70 17.02
N HIS A 37 4.56 5.87 16.45
CA HIS A 37 5.51 6.55 15.57
C HIS A 37 5.29 8.06 15.59
N ALA A 38 6.34 8.82 15.31
CA ALA A 38 6.26 10.25 15.13
C ALA A 38 7.35 10.76 14.17
N TYR A 39 7.06 11.84 13.45
CA TYR A 39 8.03 12.51 12.60
C TYR A 39 7.63 13.97 12.32
N PRO A 40 8.59 14.86 12.03
CA PRO A 40 8.28 16.20 11.53
C PRO A 40 7.71 16.10 10.10
N HIS A 41 6.47 16.56 9.92
CA HIS A 41 5.83 16.61 8.61
C HIS A 41 6.40 17.78 7.81
N ARG A 42 7.23 17.48 6.78
CA ARG A 42 8.07 18.51 6.14
C ARG A 42 7.33 19.59 5.37
N GLN A 43 6.08 19.36 4.97
CA GLN A 43 5.31 20.40 4.28
C GLN A 43 4.73 21.43 5.26
N SER A 44 4.32 21.00 6.45
CA SER A 44 3.69 21.87 7.45
C SER A 44 4.63 22.28 8.58
N GLY A 45 5.78 21.61 8.73
CA GLY A 45 6.69 21.74 9.87
C GLY A 45 6.14 21.16 11.18
N GLN A 46 4.88 20.69 11.19
CA GLN A 46 4.23 20.18 12.38
C GLN A 46 4.66 18.75 12.69
N GLN A 47 4.66 18.39 13.96
CA GLN A 47 4.92 17.03 14.39
C GLN A 47 3.69 16.15 14.12
N TRP A 48 3.82 15.17 13.23
CA TRP A 48 2.85 14.10 13.10
C TRP A 48 3.21 12.97 14.06
N ARG A 49 2.21 12.35 14.71
CA ARG A 49 2.39 11.23 15.64
C ARG A 49 1.20 10.30 15.59
N CYS A 50 1.40 9.03 15.90
CA CYS A 50 0.35 8.05 16.14
C CYS A 50 0.73 7.09 17.27
N ASP A 51 -0.26 6.54 17.96
CA ASP A 51 -0.07 5.54 19.02
C ASP A 51 -0.24 4.08 18.54
N SER A 52 -0.78 3.86 17.35
CA SER A 52 -1.00 2.53 16.76
C SER A 52 -1.20 2.61 15.24
N LEU A 53 -1.38 1.46 14.55
CA LEU A 53 -1.77 1.47 13.13
C LEU A 53 -3.15 2.10 12.94
N TYR A 54 -4.11 1.79 13.82
CA TYR A 54 -5.42 2.42 13.73
C TYR A 54 -5.35 3.94 13.95
N ASP A 55 -4.58 4.40 14.94
CA ASP A 55 -4.41 5.85 15.16
C ASP A 55 -3.68 6.52 13.99
N ALA A 56 -2.75 5.84 13.33
CA ALA A 56 -2.11 6.33 12.10
C ALA A 56 -3.13 6.53 10.96
N PHE A 57 -4.12 5.64 10.84
CA PHE A 57 -5.26 5.82 9.96
C PHE A 57 -6.18 6.96 10.41
N ALA A 58 -6.54 7.03 11.69
CA ALA A 58 -7.41 8.07 12.22
C ALA A 58 -6.82 9.49 12.04
N ARG A 59 -5.48 9.59 12.07
CA ARG A 59 -4.70 10.81 11.83
C ARG A 59 -4.20 10.94 10.39
N TYR A 60 -4.84 10.25 9.45
CA TYR A 60 -4.48 10.34 8.05
C TYR A 60 -4.59 11.79 7.56
N GLU A 61 -3.48 12.29 7.02
CA GLU A 61 -3.41 13.61 6.42
C GLU A 61 -2.52 13.58 5.18
N TRP A 62 -3.14 13.73 4.00
CA TRP A 62 -2.42 13.82 2.74
C TRP A 62 -3.14 14.74 1.76
N ASN A 63 -2.47 15.82 1.36
CA ASN A 63 -2.98 16.78 0.39
C ASN A 63 -3.15 16.12 -0.99
N HIS A 64 -4.38 15.74 -1.32
CA HIS A 64 -4.74 15.30 -2.66
C HIS A 64 -5.25 16.48 -3.49
N PRO A 65 -4.87 16.57 -4.78
CA PRO A 65 -5.31 17.67 -5.63
C PRO A 65 -6.79 17.54 -5.99
N ALA A 66 -7.37 18.64 -6.47
CA ALA A 66 -8.67 18.63 -7.13
C ALA A 66 -8.60 17.86 -8.46
N ILE A 67 -9.72 17.25 -8.86
CA ILE A 67 -9.90 16.58 -10.14
C ILE A 67 -11.10 17.24 -10.82
N ALA A 68 -10.84 18.38 -11.46
CA ALA A 68 -11.89 19.27 -11.98
C ALA A 68 -12.89 18.56 -12.89
N ARG A 69 -12.41 17.67 -13.77
CA ARG A 69 -13.25 16.88 -14.69
C ARG A 69 -14.30 16.02 -13.96
N LEU A 70 -13.99 15.59 -12.75
CA LEU A 70 -14.85 14.72 -11.93
C LEU A 70 -15.56 15.49 -10.81
N GLY A 71 -15.46 16.83 -10.77
CA GLY A 71 -16.05 17.64 -9.70
C GLY A 71 -15.44 17.40 -8.31
N VAL A 72 -14.28 16.75 -8.22
CA VAL A 72 -13.60 16.46 -6.94
C VAL A 72 -12.81 17.69 -6.51
N VAL A 73 -13.11 18.22 -5.33
CA VAL A 73 -12.34 19.30 -4.70
C VAL A 73 -11.07 18.77 -4.04
N ALA A 74 -10.06 19.63 -3.90
CA ALA A 74 -8.84 19.29 -3.16
C ALA A 74 -9.17 19.04 -1.68
N GLY A 75 -8.40 18.18 -1.03
CA GLY A 75 -8.63 17.80 0.35
C GLY A 75 -7.43 17.11 0.98
N ARG A 76 -7.58 16.72 2.24
CA ARG A 76 -6.49 16.14 3.05
C ARG A 76 -6.85 14.94 3.90
N THR A 77 -8.14 14.71 4.14
CA THR A 77 -8.61 13.70 5.08
C THR A 77 -8.71 12.34 4.39
N PHE A 78 -8.84 11.27 5.18
CA PHE A 78 -9.10 9.95 4.63
C PHE A 78 -10.41 9.94 3.84
N GLN A 79 -11.47 10.53 4.39
CA GLN A 79 -12.81 10.57 3.79
C GLN A 79 -12.81 11.33 2.46
N SER A 80 -12.18 12.51 2.41
CA SER A 80 -12.08 13.28 1.16
C SER A 80 -11.26 12.55 0.10
N ASN A 81 -10.17 11.90 0.51
CA ASN A 81 -9.34 11.12 -0.40
C ASN A 81 -10.03 9.82 -0.87
N PHE A 82 -10.79 9.16 0.00
CA PHE A 82 -11.58 7.97 -0.33
C PHE A 82 -12.65 8.32 -1.37
N ALA A 83 -13.37 9.44 -1.19
CA ALA A 83 -14.33 9.96 -2.16
C ALA A 83 -13.65 10.29 -3.51
N ALA A 84 -12.49 10.94 -3.50
CA ALA A 84 -11.72 11.22 -4.71
C ALA A 84 -11.33 9.93 -5.47
N ARG A 85 -10.88 8.91 -4.73
CA ARG A 85 -10.55 7.59 -5.30
C ARG A 85 -11.78 6.88 -5.84
N GLU A 86 -12.94 7.02 -5.21
CA GLU A 86 -14.16 6.41 -5.70
C GLU A 86 -14.65 7.07 -6.99
N ALA A 87 -14.56 8.40 -7.11
CA ALA A 87 -14.81 9.09 -8.37
C ALA A 87 -13.86 8.64 -9.49
N LEU A 88 -12.56 8.52 -9.21
CA LEU A 88 -11.56 7.99 -10.16
C LEU A 88 -11.85 6.54 -10.55
N ARG A 89 -12.24 5.69 -9.60
CA ARG A 89 -12.63 4.30 -9.87
C ARG A 89 -13.84 4.25 -10.79
N GLN A 90 -14.90 5.00 -10.47
CA GLN A 90 -16.12 5.00 -11.28
C GLN A 90 -15.85 5.44 -12.72
N ASP A 91 -15.00 6.45 -12.90
CA ASP A 91 -14.60 6.93 -14.22
C ASP A 91 -13.76 5.92 -15.01
N LEU A 92 -12.81 5.24 -14.35
CA LEU A 92 -12.06 4.12 -14.94
C LEU A 92 -12.99 2.97 -15.33
N LEU A 93 -13.85 2.51 -14.41
CA LEU A 93 -14.75 1.38 -14.65
C LEU A 93 -15.77 1.68 -15.75
N ARG A 94 -16.27 2.91 -15.84
CA ARG A 94 -17.15 3.34 -16.93
C ARG A 94 -16.43 3.23 -18.28
N SER A 95 -15.19 3.69 -18.36
CA SER A 95 -14.40 3.65 -19.60
C SER A 95 -13.94 2.24 -19.98
N LEU A 96 -13.79 1.35 -18.99
CA LEU A 96 -13.52 -0.08 -19.18
C LEU A 96 -14.79 -0.92 -19.44
N GLY A 97 -15.97 -0.30 -19.45
CA GLY A 97 -17.23 -0.97 -19.75
C GLY A 97 -17.36 -1.37 -21.21
N GLU A 98 -18.54 -1.81 -21.62
CA GLU A 98 -18.82 -2.21 -23.01
C GLU A 98 -19.64 -1.13 -23.75
N PRO A 99 -19.18 -0.63 -24.91
CA PRO A 99 -17.88 -0.90 -25.54
C PRO A 99 -16.73 -0.18 -24.81
N ALA A 100 -15.55 -0.79 -24.80
CA ALA A 100 -14.38 -0.22 -24.16
C ALA A 100 -13.90 1.06 -24.87
N ASP A 101 -13.59 2.10 -24.09
CA ASP A 101 -13.12 3.40 -24.59
C ASP A 101 -11.65 3.63 -24.19
N ASP A 102 -10.73 3.31 -25.09
CA ASP A 102 -9.29 3.53 -24.92
C ASP A 102 -8.94 4.99 -24.57
N ALA A 103 -9.62 5.97 -25.18
CA ALA A 103 -9.36 7.38 -24.93
C ALA A 103 -9.86 7.77 -23.53
N GLY A 104 -11.06 7.32 -23.16
CA GLY A 104 -11.62 7.48 -21.82
C GLY A 104 -10.75 6.84 -20.74
N VAL A 105 -10.28 5.61 -20.96
CA VAL A 105 -9.37 4.90 -20.05
C VAL A 105 -8.04 5.66 -19.91
N CYS A 106 -7.47 6.15 -21.02
CA CYS A 106 -6.25 6.94 -20.98
C CYS A 106 -6.45 8.23 -20.17
N LEU A 107 -7.55 8.95 -20.40
CA LEU A 107 -7.89 10.17 -19.67
C LEU A 107 -8.08 9.91 -18.16
N ALA A 108 -8.85 8.89 -17.81
CA ALA A 108 -9.08 8.46 -16.43
C ALA A 108 -7.77 8.07 -15.73
N ALA A 109 -6.93 7.26 -16.39
CA ALA A 109 -5.63 6.87 -15.86
C ALA A 109 -4.68 8.06 -15.70
N VAL A 110 -4.71 9.04 -16.61
CA VAL A 110 -3.95 10.30 -16.46
C VAL A 110 -4.40 11.07 -15.23
N ASP A 111 -5.70 11.13 -14.93
CA ASP A 111 -6.20 11.79 -13.72
C ASP A 111 -5.78 11.04 -12.45
N VAL A 112 -5.70 9.70 -12.48
CA VAL A 112 -5.07 8.91 -11.41
C VAL A 112 -3.59 9.29 -11.23
N MET A 113 -2.84 9.50 -12.32
CA MET A 113 -1.43 9.90 -12.22
C MET A 113 -1.26 11.29 -11.63
N LYS A 114 -2.15 12.23 -11.97
CA LYS A 114 -2.17 13.59 -11.41
C LYS A 114 -2.52 13.56 -9.92
N TRP A 115 -3.61 12.86 -9.56
CA TRP A 115 -4.01 12.65 -8.17
C TRP A 115 -2.87 12.09 -7.33
N GLY A 116 -2.22 11.02 -7.82
CA GLY A 116 -1.13 10.36 -7.12
C GLY A 116 0.24 11.07 -7.16
N GLY A 117 0.37 12.22 -7.83
CA GLY A 117 1.65 12.94 -7.98
C GLY A 117 2.73 12.15 -8.74
N VAL A 118 2.33 11.29 -9.69
CA VAL A 118 3.20 10.33 -10.40
C VAL A 118 3.13 10.48 -11.92
N THR A 119 3.04 11.72 -12.39
CA THR A 119 2.91 12.04 -13.81
C THR A 119 4.17 11.74 -14.64
N GLY A 120 5.36 11.95 -14.04
CA GLY A 120 6.65 11.78 -14.71
C GLY A 120 6.82 10.41 -15.38
N GLY A 121 6.93 10.41 -16.70
CA GLY A 121 7.05 9.21 -17.54
C GLY A 121 5.75 8.39 -17.70
N ASN A 122 4.88 8.34 -16.69
CA ASN A 122 3.62 7.59 -16.76
C ASN A 122 2.60 8.21 -17.71
N VAL A 123 2.40 9.53 -17.66
CA VAL A 123 1.44 10.21 -18.56
C VAL A 123 1.87 10.05 -20.03
N ARG A 124 3.16 10.22 -20.32
CA ARG A 124 3.70 9.98 -21.67
C ARG A 124 3.46 8.53 -22.11
N TRP A 125 3.74 7.56 -21.23
CA TRP A 125 3.50 6.15 -21.55
C TRP A 125 2.03 5.86 -21.84
N LEU A 126 1.09 6.41 -21.05
CA LEU A 126 -0.35 6.24 -21.26
C LEU A 126 -0.77 6.75 -22.65
N HIS A 127 -0.36 7.97 -23.01
CA HIS A 127 -0.68 8.52 -24.34
C HIS A 127 -0.06 7.70 -25.49
N SER A 128 1.20 7.28 -25.35
CA SER A 128 1.87 6.45 -26.37
C SER A 128 1.30 5.03 -26.49
N ASN A 129 0.53 4.57 -25.50
CA ASN A 129 -0.06 3.23 -25.48
C ASN A 129 -1.59 3.31 -25.39
N GLN A 130 -2.21 4.40 -25.87
CA GLN A 130 -3.66 4.60 -25.79
C GLN A 130 -4.42 3.51 -26.56
N ALA A 131 -3.99 3.18 -27.78
CA ALA A 131 -4.61 2.11 -28.55
C ALA A 131 -4.41 0.74 -27.86
N GLY A 132 -5.53 0.06 -27.57
CA GLY A 132 -5.59 -1.20 -26.83
C GLY A 132 -5.35 -1.05 -25.32
N LEU A 133 -5.36 0.16 -24.77
CA LEU A 133 -5.12 0.39 -23.34
C LEU A 133 -6.18 -0.25 -22.46
N ALA A 134 -7.46 -0.15 -22.86
CA ALA A 134 -8.58 -0.67 -22.10
C ALA A 134 -8.44 -2.19 -21.94
N GLN A 135 -8.24 -2.90 -23.04
CA GLN A 135 -8.03 -4.36 -23.02
C GLN A 135 -6.81 -4.73 -22.16
N ARG A 136 -5.69 -4.02 -22.31
CA ARG A 136 -4.48 -4.26 -21.51
C ARG A 136 -4.74 -4.13 -20.01
N ILE A 137 -5.54 -3.14 -19.58
CA ILE A 137 -5.88 -2.95 -18.17
C ILE A 137 -6.84 -4.04 -17.70
N VAL A 138 -7.83 -4.43 -18.52
CA VAL A 138 -8.75 -5.54 -18.23
C VAL A 138 -7.98 -6.84 -18.03
N ASP A 139 -7.08 -7.19 -18.95
CA ASP A 139 -6.29 -8.42 -18.88
C ASP A 139 -5.46 -8.48 -17.59
N VAL A 140 -4.76 -7.39 -17.25
CA VAL A 140 -3.95 -7.33 -16.03
C VAL A 140 -4.86 -7.37 -14.78
N ARG A 141 -5.99 -6.64 -14.78
CA ARG A 141 -6.96 -6.68 -13.67
C ARG A 141 -7.46 -8.10 -13.41
N ASN A 142 -7.88 -8.81 -14.47
CA ASN A 142 -8.45 -10.14 -14.34
C ASN A 142 -7.43 -11.10 -13.73
N VAL A 143 -6.19 -11.10 -14.23
CA VAL A 143 -5.10 -11.92 -13.68
C VAL A 143 -4.78 -11.56 -12.22
N LEU A 144 -4.77 -10.28 -11.87
CA LEU A 144 -4.54 -9.85 -10.48
C LEU A 144 -5.68 -10.29 -9.54
N ASN A 145 -6.93 -10.25 -10.01
CA ASN A 145 -8.11 -10.68 -9.26
C ASN A 145 -8.19 -12.20 -9.09
N GLU A 146 -7.80 -12.96 -10.12
CA GLU A 146 -7.64 -14.42 -10.04
C GLU A 146 -6.56 -14.81 -9.03
N GLY A 147 -5.58 -13.93 -8.83
CA GLY A 147 -4.49 -14.15 -7.88
C GLY A 147 -3.40 -15.09 -8.40
N ASP A 148 -3.33 -15.32 -9.71
CA ASP A 148 -2.26 -16.10 -10.33
C ASP A 148 -0.98 -15.26 -10.46
N MET A 149 -0.11 -15.36 -9.46
CA MET A 149 1.17 -14.66 -9.46
C MET A 149 2.16 -15.16 -10.52
N TYR A 150 1.94 -16.35 -11.08
CA TYR A 150 2.81 -16.98 -12.06
C TYR A 150 2.28 -16.83 -13.48
N HIS A 151 1.15 -16.16 -13.66
CA HIS A 151 0.55 -15.94 -14.96
C HIS A 151 1.54 -15.26 -15.92
N PRO A 152 1.70 -15.75 -17.17
CA PRO A 152 2.68 -15.22 -18.13
C PRO A 152 2.57 -13.72 -18.38
N LEU A 153 1.35 -13.15 -18.29
CA LEU A 153 1.13 -11.71 -18.40
C LEU A 153 1.90 -10.90 -17.34
N LEU A 154 1.95 -11.39 -16.10
CA LEU A 154 2.67 -10.72 -15.01
C LEU A 154 4.20 -10.93 -15.11
N ALA A 155 4.65 -11.98 -15.78
CA ALA A 155 6.06 -12.23 -16.06
C ALA A 155 6.57 -11.47 -17.31
N SER A 156 5.68 -10.87 -18.10
CA SER A 156 6.03 -10.22 -19.37
C SER A 156 6.97 -9.03 -19.19
N ARG A 157 8.00 -8.94 -20.03
CA ARG A 157 8.89 -7.76 -20.12
C ARG A 157 8.15 -6.48 -20.53
N GLY A 158 7.01 -6.62 -21.22
CA GLY A 158 6.14 -5.52 -21.61
C GLY A 158 5.19 -5.03 -20.52
N LEU A 159 5.19 -5.66 -19.34
CA LEU A 159 4.30 -5.28 -18.25
C LEU A 159 4.66 -3.90 -17.70
N ARG A 160 3.76 -2.93 -17.88
CA ARG A 160 3.84 -1.64 -17.19
C ARG A 160 3.27 -1.77 -15.78
N PHE A 161 4.14 -2.11 -14.83
CA PHE A 161 3.83 -2.12 -13.40
C PHE A 161 4.84 -1.28 -12.63
N ASN A 162 4.40 -0.20 -12.00
CA ASN A 162 5.24 0.64 -11.15
C ASN A 162 4.36 1.33 -10.12
N ALA A 163 4.94 2.10 -9.19
CA ALA A 163 4.20 2.79 -8.12
C ALA A 163 3.09 3.74 -8.62
N GLY A 164 3.11 4.16 -9.89
CA GLY A 164 2.01 4.90 -10.51
C GLY A 164 0.93 3.97 -11.05
N MET A 165 1.29 2.95 -11.82
CA MET A 165 0.31 1.98 -12.33
C MET A 165 -0.36 1.16 -11.24
N THR A 166 0.30 0.92 -10.09
CA THR A 166 -0.36 0.27 -8.94
C THR A 166 -1.59 1.05 -8.47
N LYS A 167 -1.62 2.38 -8.67
CA LYS A 167 -2.80 3.21 -8.36
C LYS A 167 -3.95 2.93 -9.30
N VAL A 168 -3.69 2.77 -10.60
CA VAL A 168 -4.72 2.41 -11.58
C VAL A 168 -5.25 1.02 -11.28
N TYR A 169 -4.37 0.03 -11.10
CA TYR A 169 -4.78 -1.34 -10.80
C TYR A 169 -5.52 -1.43 -9.46
N ALA A 170 -5.10 -0.71 -8.42
CA ALA A 170 -5.80 -0.69 -7.12
C ALA A 170 -7.21 -0.08 -7.16
N LEU A 171 -7.55 0.68 -8.21
CA LEU A 171 -8.89 1.23 -8.39
C LEU A 171 -9.81 0.27 -9.17
N VAL A 172 -9.24 -0.55 -10.07
CA VAL A 172 -10.04 -1.45 -10.94
C VAL A 172 -10.08 -2.90 -10.43
N CYS A 173 -9.11 -3.33 -9.62
CA CYS A 173 -9.12 -4.64 -8.96
C CYS A 173 -9.95 -4.59 -7.67
N ASP A 174 -10.32 -5.76 -7.14
CA ASP A 174 -11.20 -5.84 -5.97
C ASP A 174 -10.44 -5.55 -4.66
N ASP A 175 -9.32 -6.26 -4.46
CA ASP A 175 -8.56 -6.24 -3.20
C ASP A 175 -7.10 -5.80 -3.35
N LEU A 176 -6.73 -5.19 -4.47
CA LEU A 176 -5.33 -4.78 -4.69
C LEU A 176 -5.01 -3.46 -3.97
N VAL A 177 -4.01 -3.47 -3.08
CA VAL A 177 -3.53 -2.25 -2.41
C VAL A 177 -2.63 -1.40 -3.32
N ILE A 178 -2.50 -0.11 -3.03
CA ILE A 178 -1.47 0.74 -3.64
C ILE A 178 -0.13 0.39 -2.98
N TYR A 179 0.67 -0.42 -3.66
CA TYR A 179 2.03 -0.74 -3.19
C TYR A 179 3.02 0.32 -3.69
N ASP A 180 3.07 1.47 -3.00
CA ASP A 180 4.05 2.52 -3.28
C ASP A 180 5.22 2.51 -2.29
N SER A 181 6.17 3.43 -2.48
CA SER A 181 7.36 3.53 -1.64
C SER A 181 7.09 3.73 -0.13
N ARG A 182 5.97 4.34 0.27
CA ARG A 182 5.64 4.54 1.69
C ARG A 182 5.07 3.25 2.26
N VAL A 183 4.07 2.67 1.59
CA VAL A 183 3.47 1.40 2.00
C VAL A 183 4.53 0.29 2.08
N ALA A 184 5.43 0.22 1.09
CA ALA A 184 6.55 -0.72 1.09
C ALA A 184 7.51 -0.50 2.29
N ALA A 185 7.82 0.75 2.62
CA ALA A 185 8.69 1.08 3.77
C ALA A 185 8.03 0.67 5.10
N ALA A 186 6.75 0.98 5.29
CA ALA A 186 6.02 0.61 6.51
C ALA A 186 5.86 -0.91 6.65
N LEU A 187 5.59 -1.64 5.56
CA LEU A 187 5.55 -3.10 5.58
C LEU A 187 6.90 -3.72 5.95
N GLY A 188 8.00 -3.23 5.37
CA GLY A 188 9.32 -3.70 5.77
C GLY A 188 9.63 -3.40 7.24
N TRP A 189 9.22 -2.24 7.76
CA TRP A 189 9.37 -1.90 9.17
C TRP A 189 8.54 -2.80 10.10
N ALA A 190 7.30 -3.14 9.69
CA ALA A 190 6.47 -4.10 10.40
C ALA A 190 7.15 -5.49 10.46
N VAL A 191 7.73 -5.94 9.35
CA VAL A 191 8.50 -7.19 9.29
C VAL A 191 9.74 -7.12 10.18
N SER A 192 10.47 -6.00 10.21
CA SER A 192 11.60 -5.83 11.12
C SER A 192 11.19 -5.96 12.59
N LYS A 193 10.08 -5.32 12.98
CA LYS A 193 9.52 -5.43 14.34
C LYS A 193 9.09 -6.85 14.68
N PHE A 194 8.45 -7.55 13.75
CA PHE A 194 8.12 -8.96 13.90
C PHE A 194 9.38 -9.81 14.14
N CYS A 195 10.39 -9.69 13.26
CA CYS A 195 11.64 -10.43 13.40
C CYS A 195 12.33 -10.18 14.75
N GLN A 196 12.31 -8.93 15.23
CA GLN A 196 12.83 -8.57 16.56
C GLN A 196 12.02 -9.25 17.67
N ALA A 197 10.68 -9.17 17.61
CA ALA A 197 9.79 -9.76 18.61
C ALA A 197 9.88 -11.29 18.67
N THR A 198 10.18 -11.96 17.55
CA THR A 198 10.26 -13.42 17.46
C THR A 198 11.70 -13.95 17.32
N GLY A 199 12.71 -13.12 17.53
CA GLY A 199 14.13 -13.51 17.50
C GLY A 199 14.65 -14.04 16.15
N LYS A 200 14.07 -13.63 15.02
CA LYS A 200 14.52 -14.06 13.68
C LYS A 200 15.79 -13.31 13.29
N ALA A 201 16.83 -14.05 12.93
CA ALA A 201 18.13 -13.48 12.55
C ALA A 201 18.15 -12.82 11.15
N ALA A 202 17.19 -13.15 10.29
CA ALA A 202 17.07 -12.63 8.93
C ALA A 202 15.59 -12.42 8.56
N VAL A 203 15.34 -11.64 7.51
CA VAL A 203 13.99 -11.47 6.96
C VAL A 203 13.55 -12.77 6.27
N PRO A 204 12.40 -13.37 6.65
CA PRO A 204 11.90 -14.57 5.99
C PRO A 204 11.57 -14.33 4.51
N ASP A 205 11.78 -15.33 3.66
CA ASP A 205 11.62 -15.23 2.19
C ASP A 205 10.23 -14.73 1.75
N GLY A 206 9.19 -15.04 2.52
CA GLY A 206 7.81 -14.60 2.28
C GLY A 206 7.52 -13.16 2.68
N LEU A 207 8.40 -12.53 3.47
CA LEU A 207 8.21 -11.24 4.12
C LEU A 207 9.23 -10.17 3.65
N GLY A 208 10.08 -10.49 2.68
CA GLY A 208 11.08 -9.60 2.08
C GLY A 208 10.54 -8.47 1.18
N PHE A 209 9.50 -7.76 1.64
CA PHE A 209 8.82 -6.67 0.93
C PHE A 209 9.82 -5.63 0.37
N PRO A 210 10.02 -5.56 -0.96
CA PRO A 210 11.00 -4.68 -1.56
C PRO A 210 10.63 -3.21 -1.38
N TRP A 211 11.60 -2.36 -1.06
CA TRP A 211 11.38 -0.94 -0.77
C TRP A 211 11.90 -0.03 -1.88
N ALA A 212 11.36 1.19 -1.96
CA ALA A 212 11.81 2.23 -2.90
C ALA A 212 12.20 3.51 -2.15
N PRO A 213 13.26 4.22 -2.60
CA PRO A 213 13.67 5.45 -1.96
C PRO A 213 12.61 6.55 -2.11
N ALA A 214 12.69 7.55 -1.25
CA ALA A 214 11.98 8.78 -1.52
C ALA A 214 12.55 9.48 -2.76
N LYS A 215 11.67 10.12 -3.53
CA LYS A 215 12.12 11.11 -4.52
C LYS A 215 12.49 12.36 -3.76
N GLU A 216 13.77 12.71 -3.78
CA GLU A 216 14.32 13.88 -3.10
C GLU A 216 15.33 14.58 -4.03
N GLY A 217 15.53 15.87 -3.80
CA GLY A 217 16.57 16.64 -4.49
C GLY A 217 17.97 16.19 -4.05
N ILE A 218 18.97 16.44 -4.90
CA ILE A 218 20.37 16.18 -4.56
C ILE A 218 20.76 17.09 -3.38
N GLY A 219 21.31 16.50 -2.31
CA GLY A 219 21.85 17.27 -1.16
C GLY A 219 20.83 17.65 -0.07
N GLU A 220 19.67 17.01 0.00
CA GLU A 220 18.68 17.27 1.05
C GLU A 220 19.28 17.03 2.45
N LYS A 221 19.23 18.05 3.32
CA LYS A 221 19.88 18.04 4.65
C LYS A 221 19.29 17.01 5.62
N ASN A 222 18.05 16.56 5.37
CA ASN A 222 17.37 15.54 6.14
C ASN A 222 16.65 14.62 5.14
N PRO A 223 17.23 13.52 4.64
CA PRO A 223 16.57 12.67 3.64
C PRO A 223 15.47 11.80 4.26
N LYS A 224 14.38 11.54 3.52
CA LYS A 224 13.27 10.68 3.96
C LYS A 224 13.77 9.26 4.02
N ARG A 225 13.73 8.68 5.22
CA ARG A 225 14.21 7.32 5.46
C ARG A 225 13.11 6.34 5.12
N ARG A 226 13.29 5.60 4.03
CA ARG A 226 12.35 4.55 3.59
C ARG A 226 12.98 3.17 3.52
N ASN A 227 14.27 3.04 3.84
CA ASN A 227 14.93 1.76 3.95
C ASN A 227 14.55 1.13 5.29
N PRO A 228 13.85 -0.01 5.31
CA PRO A 228 13.55 -0.71 6.55
C PRO A 228 14.71 -1.61 7.01
N SER A 229 15.79 -1.72 6.23
CA SER A 229 16.92 -2.58 6.56
C SER A 229 17.71 -2.05 7.75
N GLU A 230 18.01 -2.94 8.70
CA GLU A 230 18.78 -2.67 9.91
C GLU A 230 19.48 -3.95 10.38
N GLY A 231 20.78 -3.85 10.68
CA GLY A 231 21.59 -5.02 11.05
C GLY A 231 21.55 -6.12 9.97
N SER A 232 21.21 -7.35 10.38
CA SER A 232 21.07 -8.50 9.48
C SER A 232 19.72 -8.55 8.74
N LEU A 233 18.75 -7.72 9.11
CA LEU A 233 17.45 -7.65 8.45
C LEU A 233 17.58 -6.77 7.20
N THR A 234 17.68 -7.40 6.03
CA THR A 234 17.91 -6.70 4.76
C THR A 234 16.73 -6.82 3.80
N PHE A 235 16.40 -5.71 3.14
CA PHE A 235 15.30 -5.64 2.17
C PHE A 235 15.81 -5.16 0.82
N ARG A 236 15.46 -5.90 -0.23
CA ARG A 236 15.87 -5.58 -1.60
C ARG A 236 15.18 -4.32 -2.13
N ARG A 237 15.80 -3.69 -3.13
CA ARG A 237 15.21 -2.56 -3.85
C ARG A 237 14.05 -3.02 -4.73
N LEU A 238 12.94 -2.29 -4.67
CA LEU A 238 11.80 -2.46 -5.55
C LEU A 238 12.16 -2.04 -6.98
N ARG A 239 11.79 -2.89 -7.93
CA ARG A 239 11.95 -2.64 -9.38
C ARG A 239 10.58 -2.69 -10.04
N SER A 240 10.36 -1.85 -11.03
CA SER A 240 9.15 -1.90 -11.86
C SER A 240 9.05 -3.21 -12.64
N GLY A 241 7.86 -3.52 -13.13
CA GLY A 241 7.55 -4.71 -13.93
C GLY A 241 7.14 -5.89 -13.06
N PRO A 242 7.51 -7.13 -13.44
CA PRO A 242 7.07 -8.35 -12.77
C PRO A 242 7.29 -8.37 -11.25
N LEU A 243 8.44 -7.88 -10.80
CA LEU A 243 8.77 -7.82 -9.38
C LEU A 243 7.81 -6.93 -8.59
N HIS A 244 7.36 -5.82 -9.18
CA HIS A 244 6.40 -4.94 -8.52
C HIS A 244 5.04 -5.61 -8.44
N ALA A 245 4.57 -6.21 -9.53
CA ALA A 245 3.29 -6.91 -9.57
C ALA A 245 3.22 -8.03 -8.52
N GLU A 246 4.25 -8.87 -8.47
CA GLU A 246 4.38 -9.97 -7.51
C GLU A 246 4.23 -9.47 -6.06
N TRP A 247 5.00 -8.45 -5.68
CA TRP A 247 5.00 -7.95 -4.31
C TRP A 247 3.79 -7.08 -3.97
N ASN A 248 3.15 -6.48 -4.97
CA ASN A 248 1.85 -5.84 -4.78
C ASN A 248 0.77 -6.88 -4.46
N LEU A 249 0.73 -8.02 -5.18
CA LEU A 249 -0.20 -9.11 -4.88
C LEU A 249 0.05 -9.66 -3.48
N ARG A 250 1.31 -9.99 -3.14
CA ARG A 250 1.68 -10.47 -1.80
C ARG A 250 1.29 -9.48 -0.71
N ALA A 251 1.53 -8.18 -0.89
CA ALA A 251 1.15 -7.17 0.09
C ALA A 251 -0.37 -7.09 0.25
N SER A 252 -1.11 -7.18 -0.85
CA SER A 252 -2.59 -7.16 -0.83
C SER A 252 -3.14 -8.36 -0.07
N TRP A 253 -2.63 -9.56 -0.34
CA TRP A 253 -3.04 -10.79 0.35
C TRP A 253 -2.66 -10.78 1.82
N LEU A 254 -1.46 -10.31 2.17
CA LEU A 254 -1.00 -10.18 3.54
C LEU A 254 -1.94 -9.28 4.35
N LEU A 255 -2.23 -8.08 3.84
CA LEU A 255 -3.06 -7.10 4.53
C LEU A 255 -4.52 -7.55 4.63
N ALA A 256 -5.04 -8.20 3.59
CA ALA A 256 -6.33 -8.87 3.66
C ALA A 256 -6.34 -9.96 4.74
N ALA A 257 -5.34 -10.84 4.76
CA ALA A 257 -5.24 -11.90 5.76
C ALA A 257 -5.12 -11.38 7.18
N VAL A 258 -4.39 -10.27 7.42
CA VAL A 258 -4.30 -9.60 8.72
C VAL A 258 -5.67 -9.11 9.20
N LEU A 259 -6.45 -8.48 8.31
CA LEU A 259 -7.80 -8.00 8.65
C LEU A 259 -8.81 -9.12 8.83
N ASP A 260 -8.64 -10.23 8.12
CA ASP A 260 -9.54 -11.40 8.17
C ASP A 260 -9.15 -12.39 9.31
N HIS A 261 -8.01 -12.20 9.98
CA HIS A 261 -7.53 -13.09 11.06
C HIS A 261 -8.28 -12.86 12.38
N SER A 262 -8.49 -13.91 13.17
CA SER A 262 -9.22 -13.84 14.46
C SER A 262 -8.56 -12.91 15.48
N GLY A 263 -7.26 -12.71 15.40
CA GLY A 263 -6.53 -11.75 16.25
C GLY A 263 -6.90 -10.28 15.99
N ALA A 264 -7.55 -9.96 14.87
CA ALA A 264 -8.00 -8.61 14.55
C ALA A 264 -9.42 -8.28 15.05
N GLN A 265 -10.15 -9.24 15.64
CA GLN A 265 -11.58 -9.07 15.95
C GLN A 265 -11.87 -7.86 16.87
N ASP A 266 -10.99 -7.63 17.84
CA ASP A 266 -11.10 -6.51 18.78
C ASP A 266 -10.55 -5.18 18.24
N SER A 267 -9.94 -5.19 17.04
CA SER A 267 -9.36 -3.98 16.45
C SER A 267 -10.44 -2.99 16.04
N GLN A 268 -10.19 -1.69 16.22
CA GLN A 268 -11.05 -0.63 15.72
C GLN A 268 -11.22 -0.68 14.18
N PHE A 269 -10.31 -1.33 13.44
CA PHE A 269 -10.50 -1.56 12.00
C PHE A 269 -11.76 -2.39 11.70
N THR A 270 -12.19 -3.32 12.56
CA THR A 270 -13.39 -4.14 12.31
C THR A 270 -14.69 -3.33 12.38
N LYS A 271 -14.67 -2.17 13.06
CA LYS A 271 -15.79 -1.23 13.15
C LYS A 271 -16.06 -0.48 11.85
N ILE A 272 -15.11 -0.47 10.91
CA ILE A 272 -15.31 0.10 9.58
C ILE A 272 -16.10 -0.92 8.75
N GLY A 273 -17.31 -0.53 8.30
CA GLY A 273 -18.31 -1.48 7.80
C GLY A 273 -17.91 -2.26 6.55
N ALA A 274 -17.51 -1.55 5.48
CA ALA A 274 -17.16 -2.20 4.22
C ALA A 274 -15.75 -2.80 4.26
N ARG A 275 -15.59 -4.07 3.84
CA ARG A 275 -14.28 -4.75 3.79
C ARG A 275 -13.25 -3.98 2.95
N ARG A 276 -13.66 -3.46 1.79
CA ARG A 276 -12.80 -2.64 0.92
C ARG A 276 -12.32 -1.38 1.63
N GLU A 277 -13.19 -0.74 2.41
CA GLU A 277 -12.84 0.44 3.20
C GLU A 277 -11.87 0.09 4.34
N ARG A 278 -12.05 -1.05 5.02
CA ARG A 278 -11.07 -1.58 5.99
C ARG A 278 -9.69 -1.73 5.38
N LEU A 279 -9.61 -2.36 4.20
CA LEU A 279 -8.34 -2.55 3.50
C LEU A 279 -7.71 -1.20 3.10
N ARG A 280 -8.52 -0.22 2.65
CA ARG A 280 -8.02 1.13 2.36
C ARG A 280 -7.58 1.88 3.61
N ALA A 281 -8.23 1.68 4.75
CA ALA A 281 -7.85 2.27 6.02
C ALA A 281 -6.49 1.73 6.50
N LEU A 282 -6.26 0.41 6.40
CA LEU A 282 -4.96 -0.19 6.74
C LEU A 282 -3.86 0.26 5.77
N GLU A 283 -4.15 0.33 4.45
CA GLU A 283 -3.24 0.93 3.46
C GLU A 283 -2.89 2.38 3.82
N ALA A 284 -3.87 3.18 4.25
CA ALA A 284 -3.71 4.57 4.64
C ALA A 284 -2.82 4.72 5.89
N ALA A 285 -3.00 3.86 6.90
CA ALA A 285 -2.12 3.81 8.07
C ALA A 285 -0.66 3.56 7.68
N LEU A 286 -0.41 2.55 6.84
CA LEU A 286 0.93 2.22 6.35
C LEU A 286 1.52 3.34 5.49
N PHE A 287 0.69 4.04 4.70
CA PHE A 287 1.12 5.18 3.91
C PHE A 287 1.57 6.36 4.79
N MET A 288 0.91 6.61 5.92
CA MET A 288 1.33 7.63 6.88
C MET A 288 2.63 7.24 7.58
N ILE A 289 2.69 6.05 8.18
CA ILE A 289 3.90 5.55 8.86
C ILE A 289 5.11 5.55 7.90
N GLY A 290 4.90 5.11 6.66
CA GLY A 290 5.93 5.02 5.63
C GLY A 290 6.39 6.35 5.06
N TYR A 291 5.91 7.50 5.56
CA TYR A 291 6.40 8.81 5.15
C TYR A 291 7.91 8.92 5.36
N THR A 292 8.36 8.58 6.58
CA THR A 292 9.75 8.41 6.98
C THR A 292 9.82 7.48 8.20
N LEU A 293 10.75 6.53 8.19
CA LEU A 293 10.99 5.57 9.26
C LEU A 293 11.94 6.15 10.32
N PRO A 294 11.83 5.75 11.60
CA PRO A 294 12.65 6.28 12.70
C PRO A 294 14.12 5.89 12.52
N SER A 295 15.04 6.80 12.86
CA SER A 295 16.48 6.50 12.88
C SER A 295 16.82 5.44 13.94
N ALA A 296 17.96 4.77 13.80
CA ALA A 296 18.40 3.77 14.79
C ALA A 296 18.51 4.38 16.20
N SER A 297 18.91 5.67 16.31
CA SER A 297 18.96 6.37 17.60
C SER A 297 17.58 6.74 18.14
N GLU A 298 16.62 7.07 17.28
CA GLU A 298 15.23 7.35 17.67
C GLU A 298 14.48 6.08 18.06
N ALA A 299 14.75 4.95 17.39
CA ALA A 299 14.17 3.65 17.71
C ALA A 299 14.56 3.19 19.13
N ALA A 300 15.82 3.39 19.51
CA ALA A 300 16.32 3.10 20.86
C ALA A 300 15.66 3.99 21.94
N ALA A 301 15.48 5.29 21.68
CA ALA A 301 14.85 6.20 22.63
C ALA A 301 13.36 5.91 22.85
N THR A 302 12.66 5.44 21.82
CA THR A 302 11.23 5.07 21.89
C THR A 302 11.01 3.76 22.67
N ALA A 303 11.98 2.83 22.61
CA ALA A 303 11.93 1.57 23.36
C ALA A 303 12.07 1.80 24.88
N VAL A 304 13.00 2.69 25.31
CA VAL A 304 13.22 3.01 26.73
C VAL A 304 12.01 3.70 27.37
N GLN A 305 11.27 4.52 26.62
CA GLN A 305 10.06 5.18 27.12
C GLN A 305 8.86 4.24 27.27
N GLY A 306 8.86 3.08 26.59
CA GLY A 306 7.82 2.06 26.73
C GLY A 306 7.97 1.20 27.99
N GLU A 307 9.19 0.99 28.47
CA GLU A 307 9.47 0.20 29.69
C GLU A 307 9.24 1.00 30.99
N SER A 308 9.41 2.33 30.98
CA SER A 308 9.15 3.18 32.16
C SER A 308 7.66 3.44 32.46
N ALA A 309 6.73 2.95 31.63
CA ALA A 309 5.28 3.09 31.86
C ALA A 309 4.65 1.85 32.53
N LEU A 310 5.46 0.86 32.93
CA LEU A 310 5.03 -0.39 33.57
C LEU A 310 5.60 -0.56 35.00
N VAL A 311 5.97 0.54 35.67
CA VAL A 311 6.33 0.56 37.10
C VAL A 311 5.36 1.43 37.87
#